data_AF-A0A9D4T4S0-F1
#
_entry.id   AF-A0A9D4T4S0-F1
#
_cell.length_a   1.000
_cell.length_b   1.000
_cell.length_c   1.000
_cell.angle_alpha   90.00
_cell.angle_beta   90.00
_cell.angle_gamma   90.00
#
_symmetry.space_group_name_H-M   'P 1'
#
loop_
_entity.id
_entity.type
_entity.pdbx_description
1 polymer ?
#
loop_
_entity_poly.entity_id
_entity_poly.type
_entity_poly.pdbx_seq_one_letter_code
_entity_poly.pdbx_strand_id
1 'polypeptide(L)'
;MPSEGHVKRMCRILRSEAFQQVRFFTDCLQIVNYSEMSSPSAQRRLLTSFGATWSFVCSRSRRQNSEQGKDVKVLEDASVPKNVADLLKLGPKFCEHPDLDKTELLSLVRTAAGKAKTDEVDRCIREGVDCLPQRVKKGNTVKLRSAVAFLRDAGLKLLLSEKEGGFVVNVWLLMG
;
A
#
# COMPACT_ATOMS: atom_id res chain seq x y z
N MET A 1 23.49 -20.43 -18.00
CA MET A 1 22.65 -19.26 -18.32
C MET A 1 21.44 -19.28 -17.38
N PRO A 2 21.16 -18.20 -16.62
CA PRO A 2 19.99 -18.15 -15.75
C PRO A 2 18.69 -18.26 -16.56
N SER A 3 17.67 -18.90 -15.99
CA SER A 3 16.37 -19.02 -16.65
C SER A 3 15.65 -17.67 -16.71
N GLU A 4 14.75 -17.50 -17.69
CA GLU A 4 13.96 -16.26 -17.84
C GLU A 4 13.18 -15.92 -16.55
N GLY A 5 12.63 -16.94 -15.88
CA GLY A 5 11.94 -16.78 -14.59
C GLY A 5 12.86 -16.27 -13.48
N HIS A 6 14.13 -16.70 -13.47
CA HIS A 6 15.13 -16.20 -12.53
C HIS A 6 15.48 -14.72 -12.80
N VAL A 7 15.68 -14.34 -14.06
CA VAL A 7 15.94 -12.94 -14.44
C VAL A 7 14.78 -12.03 -14.05
N LYS A 8 13.53 -12.42 -14.36
CA LYS A 8 12.33 -11.67 -13.95
C LYS A 8 12.18 -11.54 -12.44
N ARG A 9 12.61 -12.55 -11.67
CA ARG A 9 12.62 -12.48 -10.20
C ARG A 9 13.68 -11.47 -9.72
N MET A 10 14.90 -11.53 -10.27
CA MET A 10 15.98 -10.62 -9.93
C MET A 10 15.62 -9.16 -10.24
N CYS A 11 15.05 -8.88 -11.41
CA CYS A 11 14.59 -7.52 -11.74
C CYS A 11 13.53 -7.00 -10.76
N ARG A 12 12.65 -7.87 -10.25
CA ARG A 12 11.65 -7.48 -9.24
C ARG A 12 12.27 -7.18 -7.88
N ILE A 13 13.24 -7.99 -7.44
CA ILE A 13 13.99 -7.76 -6.19
C ILE A 13 14.71 -6.42 -6.29
N LEU A 14 15.48 -6.20 -7.35
CA LEU A 14 16.21 -4.95 -7.57
C LEU A 14 15.29 -3.72 -7.61
N ARG A 15 14.09 -3.86 -8.20
CA ARG A 15 13.08 -2.79 -8.20
C ARG A 15 12.53 -2.50 -6.80
N SER A 16 12.28 -3.53 -5.99
CA SER A 16 11.82 -3.37 -4.61
C SER A 16 12.90 -2.70 -3.75
N GLU A 17 14.14 -3.16 -3.86
CA GLU A 17 15.31 -2.58 -3.17
C GLU A 17 15.51 -1.12 -3.58
N ALA A 18 15.44 -0.80 -4.87
CA ALA A 18 15.53 0.58 -5.34
C ALA A 18 14.44 1.46 -4.72
N PHE A 19 13.21 0.96 -4.58
CA PHE A 19 12.13 1.72 -3.96
C PHE A 19 12.37 1.95 -2.46
N GLN A 20 12.88 0.94 -1.74
CA GLN A 20 13.25 1.06 -0.34
C GLN A 20 14.40 2.07 -0.14
N GLN A 21 15.44 1.99 -0.97
CA GLN A 21 16.55 2.95 -0.94
C GLN A 21 16.07 4.37 -1.17
N VAL A 22 15.17 4.58 -2.14
CA VAL A 22 14.65 5.93 -2.39
C VAL A 22 13.81 6.45 -1.25
N ARG A 23 12.97 5.60 -0.63
CA ARG A 23 12.22 5.98 0.57
C ARG A 23 13.18 6.39 1.69
N PHE A 24 14.17 5.56 1.97
CA PHE A 24 15.22 5.85 2.94
C PHE A 24 15.92 7.19 2.67
N PHE A 25 16.35 7.45 1.42
CA PHE A 25 16.96 8.73 1.06
C PHE A 25 16.00 9.91 1.22
N THR A 26 14.72 9.73 0.88
CA THR A 26 13.71 10.78 1.08
C THR A 26 13.54 11.10 2.57
N ASP A 27 13.49 10.08 3.41
CA ASP A 27 13.35 10.22 4.86
C ASP A 27 14.59 10.90 5.47
N CYS A 28 15.80 10.50 5.03
CA CYS A 28 17.06 11.15 5.43
C CYS A 28 17.09 12.63 5.02
N LEU A 29 16.67 12.97 3.79
CA LEU A 29 16.60 14.35 3.32
C LEU A 29 15.57 15.17 4.11
N GLN A 30 14.45 14.58 4.51
CA GLN A 30 13.49 15.25 5.38
C GLN A 30 14.11 15.58 6.72
N ILE A 31 14.81 14.63 7.35
CA ILE A 31 15.48 14.82 8.65
C ILE A 31 16.54 15.94 8.58
N VAL A 32 17.40 15.91 7.57
CA VAL A 32 18.43 16.96 7.38
C VAL A 32 17.79 18.33 7.18
N ASN A 33 16.72 18.41 6.37
CA ASN A 33 16.00 19.66 6.16
C ASN A 33 15.29 20.17 7.42
N TYR A 34 14.79 19.28 8.28
CA TYR A 34 14.21 19.67 9.58
C TYR A 34 15.27 20.21 10.55
N SER A 35 16.51 19.72 10.47
CA SER A 35 17.59 20.10 11.38
C SER A 35 18.27 21.41 11.01
N GLU A 36 18.36 21.78 9.73
CA GLU A 36 19.18 22.91 9.28
C GLU A 36 18.38 24.13 8.77
N MET A 37 17.07 24.02 8.56
CA MET A 37 16.28 25.12 7.99
C MET A 37 15.34 25.76 9.00
N SER A 38 15.78 26.85 9.62
CA SER A 38 14.92 27.77 10.37
C SER A 38 14.03 28.65 9.47
N SER A 39 14.18 28.57 8.14
CA SER A 39 13.36 29.33 7.18
C SER A 39 12.39 28.44 6.38
N PRO A 40 11.06 28.59 6.57
CA PRO A 40 10.02 27.83 5.86
C PRO A 40 10.07 27.95 4.33
N SER A 41 10.63 29.05 3.82
CA SER A 41 10.71 29.32 2.38
C SER A 41 11.86 28.61 1.68
N ALA A 42 12.89 28.21 2.41
CA ALA A 42 13.97 27.37 1.90
C ALA A 42 13.53 25.89 1.83
N GLN A 43 12.80 25.43 2.86
CA GLN A 43 12.21 24.10 2.91
C GLN A 43 11.22 23.87 1.75
N ARG A 44 10.36 24.87 1.46
CA ARG A 44 9.44 24.82 0.32
C ARG A 44 10.16 24.68 -1.01
N ARG A 45 11.22 25.45 -1.27
CA ARG A 45 11.95 25.40 -2.56
C ARG A 45 12.59 24.04 -2.80
N LEU A 46 13.17 23.43 -1.76
CA LEU A 46 13.80 22.11 -1.85
C LEU A 46 12.77 21.00 -2.06
N LEU A 47 11.67 21.02 -1.29
CA LEU A 47 10.55 20.08 -1.47
C LEU A 47 9.89 20.21 -2.84
N THR A 48 9.82 21.42 -3.40
CA THR A 48 9.22 21.65 -4.73
C THR A 48 10.14 21.16 -5.85
N SER A 49 11.45 21.42 -5.76
CA SER A 49 12.44 20.94 -6.72
C SER A 49 12.55 19.42 -6.71
N PHE A 50 12.65 18.81 -5.52
CA PHE A 50 12.70 17.37 -5.39
C PHE A 50 11.36 16.73 -5.74
N GLY A 51 10.24 17.34 -5.32
CA GLY A 51 8.90 16.92 -5.68
C GLY A 51 8.68 16.89 -7.18
N ALA A 52 9.20 17.87 -7.94
CA ALA A 52 9.10 17.91 -9.39
C ALA A 52 9.92 16.79 -10.06
N THR A 53 11.19 16.60 -9.67
CA THR A 53 12.04 15.51 -10.17
C THR A 53 11.46 14.15 -9.80
N TRP A 54 10.91 14.01 -8.60
CA TRP A 54 10.27 12.80 -8.11
C TRP A 54 8.95 12.49 -8.82
N SER A 55 8.13 13.51 -9.08
CA SER A 55 6.91 13.38 -9.87
C SER A 55 7.23 12.83 -11.26
N PHE A 56 8.32 13.29 -11.87
CA PHE A 56 8.79 12.80 -13.16
C PHE A 56 9.19 11.33 -13.11
N VAL A 57 10.00 10.92 -12.12
CA VAL A 57 10.43 9.51 -11.93
C VAL A 57 9.23 8.59 -11.64
N CYS A 58 8.34 8.99 -10.73
CA CYS A 58 7.12 8.25 -10.40
C CYS A 58 6.16 8.15 -11.59
N SER A 59 6.01 9.23 -12.37
CA SER A 59 5.16 9.25 -13.56
C SER A 59 5.69 8.32 -14.65
N ARG A 60 7.02 8.24 -14.79
CA ARG A 60 7.67 7.36 -15.77
C ARG A 60 7.57 5.89 -15.36
N SER A 61 7.64 5.59 -14.05
CA SER A 61 7.41 4.24 -13.52
C SER A 61 5.94 3.81 -13.59
N ARG A 62 4.99 4.72 -13.31
CA ARG A 62 3.55 4.44 -13.40
C ARG A 62 3.06 4.17 -14.82
N ARG A 63 3.68 4.77 -15.84
CA ARG A 63 3.33 4.56 -17.25
C ARG A 63 3.74 3.19 -17.82
N GLN A 64 4.54 2.40 -17.10
CA GLN A 64 4.92 1.05 -17.54
C GLN A 64 4.10 -0.08 -16.91
N ASN A 65 3.13 0.21 -16.05
CA ASN A 65 2.30 -0.81 -15.36
C ASN A 65 0.82 -0.80 -15.78
N SER A 66 0.44 -0.09 -16.83
CA SER A 66 -0.90 -0.20 -17.41
C SER A 66 -0.91 -1.37 -18.42
N GLU A 67 -1.84 -2.31 -18.20
CA GLU A 67 -2.37 -3.29 -19.18
C GLU A 67 -1.83 -4.72 -19.25
N GLN A 68 -1.35 -5.30 -18.15
CA GLN A 68 -1.46 -6.76 -18.01
C GLN A 68 -2.21 -7.10 -16.73
N GLY A 69 -3.53 -7.25 -16.87
CA GLY A 69 -4.38 -7.79 -15.82
C GLY A 69 -3.83 -9.16 -15.42
N LYS A 70 -3.30 -9.25 -14.20
CA LYS A 70 -2.84 -10.53 -13.66
C LYS A 70 -4.04 -11.44 -13.47
N ASP A 71 -3.91 -12.68 -13.90
CA ASP A 71 -4.94 -13.69 -13.74
C ASP A 71 -5.24 -13.88 -12.25
N VAL A 72 -6.52 -13.82 -11.87
CA VAL A 72 -6.94 -14.08 -10.48
C VAL A 72 -6.81 -15.57 -10.26
N LYS A 73 -5.77 -15.97 -9.53
CA LYS A 73 -5.61 -17.34 -9.10
C LYS A 73 -6.53 -17.58 -7.91
N VAL A 74 -7.62 -18.28 -8.17
CA VAL A 74 -8.43 -18.88 -7.10
C VAL A 74 -7.64 -20.09 -6.60
N LEU A 75 -7.34 -20.10 -5.31
CA LEU A 75 -6.82 -21.27 -4.64
C LEU A 75 -8.03 -22.14 -4.30
N GLU A 76 -8.00 -23.41 -4.70
CA GLU A 76 -9.09 -24.41 -4.56
C GLU A 76 -10.27 -24.26 -5.55
N ASP A 77 -11.22 -25.20 -5.48
CA ASP A 77 -12.40 -25.29 -6.35
C ASP A 77 -13.50 -24.26 -6.02
N ALA A 78 -13.15 -23.14 -5.38
CA ALA A 78 -14.10 -22.10 -5.05
C ALA A 78 -14.59 -21.40 -6.33
N SER A 79 -15.89 -21.45 -6.58
CA SER A 79 -16.48 -20.72 -7.72
C SER A 79 -16.62 -19.24 -7.39
N VAL A 80 -15.76 -18.40 -7.95
CA VAL A 80 -15.83 -16.94 -7.80
C VAL A 80 -16.60 -16.35 -8.99
N PRO A 81 -17.72 -15.64 -8.75
CA PRO A 81 -18.48 -14.97 -9.81
C PRO A 81 -17.60 -14.05 -10.65
N LYS A 82 -17.82 -14.04 -11.98
CA LYS A 82 -16.99 -13.29 -12.94
C LYS A 82 -16.88 -11.79 -12.61
N ASN A 83 -17.96 -11.19 -12.13
CA ASN A 83 -17.98 -9.79 -11.68
C ASN A 83 -17.06 -9.53 -10.48
N VAL A 84 -16.94 -10.48 -9.55
CA VAL A 84 -16.03 -10.39 -8.40
C VAL A 84 -14.59 -10.62 -8.88
N ALA A 85 -14.36 -11.62 -9.73
CA ALA A 85 -13.04 -11.89 -10.31
C ALA A 85 -12.51 -10.68 -11.09
N ASP A 86 -13.33 -10.07 -11.95
CA ASP A 86 -12.95 -8.89 -12.72
C ASP A 86 -12.66 -7.67 -11.83
N LEU A 87 -13.33 -7.57 -10.67
CA LEU A 87 -13.04 -6.54 -9.68
C LEU A 87 -11.73 -6.81 -8.94
N LEU A 88 -11.43 -8.06 -8.58
CA LEU A 88 -10.18 -8.46 -7.95
C LEU A 88 -8.97 -8.27 -8.88
N LYS A 89 -9.15 -8.39 -10.21
CA LYS A 89 -8.10 -8.07 -11.22
C LYS A 89 -7.63 -6.62 -11.16
N LEU A 90 -8.44 -5.70 -10.65
CA LEU A 90 -8.07 -4.29 -10.51
C LEU A 90 -6.99 -4.06 -9.42
N GLY A 91 -6.74 -5.06 -8.57
CA GLY A 91 -5.70 -5.05 -7.56
C GLY A 91 -6.05 -4.22 -6.30
N PRO A 92 -5.13 -4.13 -5.32
CA PRO A 92 -5.31 -3.54 -4.01
C PRO A 92 -5.35 -2.01 -4.02
N LYS A 93 -5.48 -1.40 -5.21
CA LYS A 93 -5.92 0.00 -5.32
C LYS A 93 -7.30 0.22 -4.70
N PHE A 94 -8.03 -0.86 -4.45
CA PHE A 94 -9.34 -0.90 -3.81
C PHE A 94 -9.27 -1.59 -2.44
N CYS A 95 -8.36 -1.19 -1.56
CA CYS A 95 -8.49 -1.54 -0.15
C CYS A 95 -9.67 -0.75 0.43
N GLU A 96 -10.67 -1.43 1.02
CA GLU A 96 -11.55 -0.72 1.94
C GLU A 96 -10.69 -0.24 3.11
N HIS A 97 -10.78 1.05 3.41
CA HIS A 97 -10.30 1.51 4.70
C HIS A 97 -11.06 0.74 5.78
N PRO A 98 -10.37 0.25 6.82
CA PRO A 98 -11.05 -0.42 7.92
C PRO A 98 -12.07 0.57 8.50
N ASP A 99 -13.29 0.09 8.73
CA ASP A 99 -14.39 0.90 9.27
C ASP A 99 -14.17 1.08 10.78
N LEU A 100 -13.10 1.80 11.11
CA LEU A 100 -12.66 2.08 12.47
C LEU A 100 -13.02 3.52 12.81
N ASP A 101 -13.50 3.74 14.03
CA ASP A 101 -13.67 5.08 14.55
C ASP A 101 -12.32 5.79 14.68
N LYS A 102 -12.32 7.13 14.73
CA LYS A 102 -11.11 7.94 14.93
C LYS A 102 -10.34 7.52 16.18
N THR A 103 -11.04 7.14 17.24
CA THR A 103 -10.43 6.67 18.50
C THR A 103 -9.70 5.34 18.30
N GLU A 104 -10.28 4.41 17.55
CA GLU A 104 -9.69 3.12 17.22
C GLU A 104 -8.50 3.27 16.27
N LEU A 105 -8.59 4.16 15.27
CA LEU A 105 -7.47 4.49 14.40
C LEU A 105 -6.30 5.09 15.18
N LEU A 106 -6.58 5.98 16.14
CA LEU A 106 -5.55 6.54 17.01
C LEU A 106 -4.91 5.46 17.90
N SER A 107 -5.72 4.53 18.42
CA SER A 107 -5.24 3.36 19.17
C SER A 107 -4.31 2.49 18.32
N LEU A 108 -4.67 2.27 17.05
CA LEU A 108 -3.84 1.53 16.10
C LEU A 108 -2.50 2.24 15.84
N VAL A 109 -2.51 3.56 15.62
CA VAL A 109 -1.29 4.37 15.45
C VAL A 109 -0.37 4.24 16.67
N ARG A 110 -0.92 4.36 17.89
CA ARG A 110 -0.15 4.21 19.12
C ARG A 110 0.42 2.80 19.29
N THR A 111 -0.37 1.78 18.97
CA THR A 111 0.05 0.38 19.03
C THR A 111 1.18 0.10 18.04
N ALA A 112 1.10 0.66 16.83
CA ALA A 112 2.15 0.55 15.82
C ALA A 112 3.42 1.30 16.25
N ALA A 113 3.27 2.52 16.75
CA ALA A 113 4.37 3.34 17.23
C ALA A 113 5.08 2.71 18.45
N GLY A 114 4.36 2.00 19.32
CA GLY A 114 4.96 1.27 20.44
C GLY A 114 5.90 0.12 20.03
N LYS A 115 5.92 -0.26 18.75
CA LYS A 115 6.88 -1.21 18.19
C LYS A 115 8.13 -0.55 17.61
N ALA A 116 8.15 0.79 17.51
CA ALA A 116 9.32 1.54 17.09
C ALA A 116 10.36 1.61 18.23
N LYS A 117 11.56 2.10 17.92
CA LYS A 117 12.56 2.37 18.96
C LYS A 117 12.06 3.48 19.89
N THR A 118 12.45 3.43 21.16
CA THR A 118 11.94 4.32 22.22
C THR A 118 12.08 5.81 21.89
N ASP A 119 13.13 6.19 21.18
CA ASP A 119 13.43 7.55 20.71
C ASP A 119 12.60 7.99 19.49
N GLU A 120 12.01 7.05 18.76
CA GLU A 120 11.21 7.30 17.56
C GLU A 120 9.69 7.26 17.82
N VAL A 121 9.24 6.73 18.97
CA VAL A 121 7.81 6.54 19.28
C VAL A 121 7.00 7.81 19.10
N ASP A 122 7.45 8.93 19.67
CA ASP A 122 6.72 10.21 19.60
C ASP A 122 6.64 10.77 18.17
N ARG A 123 7.71 10.57 17.39
CA ARG A 123 7.73 10.94 15.97
C ARG A 123 6.75 10.08 15.19
N CYS A 124 6.75 8.76 15.39
CA CYS A 124 5.82 7.84 14.74
C CYS A 124 4.37 8.12 15.10
N ILE A 125 4.06 8.47 16.35
CA ILE A 125 2.71 8.89 16.76
C ILE A 125 2.32 10.16 16.00
N ARG A 126 3.18 11.17 15.97
CA ARG A 126 2.90 12.44 15.30
C ARG A 126 2.64 12.25 13.81
N GLU A 127 3.53 11.57 13.11
CA GLU A 127 3.37 11.25 11.69
C GLU A 127 2.12 10.41 11.42
N GLY A 128 1.87 9.40 12.26
CA GLY A 128 0.68 8.56 12.14
C GLY A 128 -0.62 9.34 12.35
N VAL A 129 -0.64 10.28 13.31
CA VAL A 129 -1.77 11.18 13.55
C VAL A 129 -1.96 12.17 12.39
N ASP A 130 -0.88 12.70 11.82
CA ASP A 130 -0.91 13.58 10.64
C ASP A 130 -1.44 12.85 9.39
N CYS A 131 -1.38 11.52 9.37
CA CYS A 131 -2.01 10.68 8.34
C CYS A 131 -3.50 10.38 8.59
N LEU A 132 -4.03 10.59 9.80
CA LEU A 132 -5.46 10.40 10.11
C LEU A 132 -6.40 11.41 9.42
N PRO A 133 -6.03 12.67 9.18
CA PRO A 133 -6.86 13.62 8.45
C PRO A 133 -6.56 13.58 6.95
N GLN A 134 -7.25 12.70 6.24
CA GLN A 134 -7.81 13.00 4.92
C GLN A 134 -8.85 11.93 4.64
N ARG A 135 -10.13 12.28 4.75
CA ARG A 135 -11.19 11.49 4.13
C ARG A 135 -10.86 11.44 2.64
N VAL A 136 -10.15 10.39 2.21
CA VAL A 136 -10.06 10.03 0.81
C VAL A 136 -11.51 9.91 0.38
N LYS A 137 -11.95 10.77 -0.55
CA LYS A 137 -13.32 10.78 -1.05
C LYS A 137 -13.69 9.32 -1.34
N LYS A 138 -14.78 8.82 -0.76
CA LYS A 138 -15.30 7.45 -0.95
C LYS A 138 -15.58 7.24 -2.44
N GLY A 139 -14.55 6.97 -3.23
CA GLY A 139 -14.68 6.65 -4.64
C GLY A 139 -15.21 5.25 -4.76
N ASN A 140 -16.34 5.05 -5.43
CA ASN A 140 -16.93 3.78 -5.89
C ASN A 140 -16.71 2.53 -5.00
N THR A 141 -16.73 2.69 -3.67
CA THR A 141 -16.62 1.58 -2.70
C THR A 141 -17.77 0.59 -2.80
N VAL A 142 -18.89 0.99 -3.42
CA VAL A 142 -20.08 0.15 -3.59
C VAL A 142 -19.77 -1.18 -4.30
N LYS A 143 -18.95 -1.16 -5.36
CA LYS A 143 -18.63 -2.39 -6.12
C LYS A 143 -17.72 -3.34 -5.34
N LEU A 144 -16.82 -2.77 -4.54
CA LEU A 144 -15.95 -3.57 -3.67
C LEU A 144 -16.73 -4.18 -2.51
N ARG A 145 -17.70 -3.45 -1.94
CA ARG A 145 -18.57 -3.99 -0.89
C ARG A 145 -19.33 -5.23 -1.32
N SER A 146 -19.84 -5.27 -2.55
CA SER A 146 -20.50 -6.49 -3.05
C SER A 146 -19.53 -7.67 -3.16
N ALA A 147 -18.26 -7.43 -3.53
CA ALA A 147 -17.25 -8.48 -3.57
C ALA A 147 -16.87 -8.95 -2.16
N VAL A 148 -16.70 -8.02 -1.21
CA VAL A 148 -16.39 -8.33 0.20
C VAL A 148 -17.54 -9.08 0.87
N ALA A 149 -18.79 -8.68 0.60
CA ALA A 149 -19.98 -9.39 1.09
C ALA A 149 -20.04 -10.81 0.54
N PHE A 150 -19.87 -11.00 -0.77
CA PHE A 150 -19.80 -12.32 -1.39
C PHE A 150 -18.73 -13.21 -0.73
N LEU A 151 -17.51 -12.69 -0.57
CA LEU A 151 -16.42 -13.44 0.06
C LEU A 151 -16.78 -13.82 1.50
N ARG A 152 -17.36 -12.90 2.26
CA ARG A 152 -17.81 -13.16 3.64
C ARG A 152 -18.89 -14.23 3.71
N ASP A 153 -19.91 -14.14 2.85
CA ASP A 153 -21.01 -15.10 2.78
C ASP A 153 -20.54 -16.49 2.37
N ALA A 154 -19.48 -16.56 1.55
CA ALA A 154 -18.81 -17.80 1.16
C ALA A 154 -17.79 -18.33 2.21
N GLY A 155 -17.67 -17.70 3.38
CA GLY A 155 -16.69 -18.08 4.40
C GLY A 155 -15.24 -17.78 4.03
N LEU A 156 -15.02 -16.95 3.01
CA LEU A 156 -13.70 -16.59 2.48
C LEU A 156 -13.17 -15.33 3.14
N LYS A 157 -11.90 -15.34 3.52
CA LYS A 157 -11.23 -14.17 4.09
C LYS A 157 -10.34 -13.51 3.04
N LEU A 158 -10.57 -12.21 2.82
CA LEU A 158 -9.69 -11.39 1.99
C LEU A 158 -8.41 -11.07 2.78
N LEU A 159 -7.26 -11.48 2.25
CA LEU A 159 -5.94 -11.14 2.79
C LEU A 159 -5.23 -10.16 1.85
N LEU A 160 -4.59 -9.17 2.43
CA LEU A 160 -3.68 -8.27 1.71
C LEU A 160 -2.44 -9.06 1.31
N SER A 161 -2.17 -9.15 0.01
CA SER A 161 -0.90 -9.72 -0.45
C SER A 161 0.21 -8.68 -0.28
N GLU A 162 1.11 -8.90 0.67
CA GLU A 162 2.26 -8.01 0.91
C GLU A 162 3.21 -7.91 -0.30
N LYS A 163 3.18 -8.87 -1.23
CA LYS A 163 4.26 -9.02 -2.23
C LYS A 163 3.93 -8.64 -3.68
N GLU A 164 2.67 -8.42 -4.04
CA GLU A 164 2.29 -8.51 -5.46
C GLU A 164 1.35 -7.43 -5.98
N GLY A 165 0.86 -6.53 -5.12
CA GLY A 165 -0.20 -5.62 -5.54
C GLY A 165 -1.43 -6.42 -6.03
N GLY A 166 -1.79 -7.49 -5.32
CA GLY A 166 -2.96 -8.33 -5.57
C GLY A 166 -3.68 -8.67 -4.26
N PHE A 167 -4.89 -9.21 -4.34
CA PHE A 167 -5.58 -9.79 -3.19
C PHE A 167 -5.31 -11.31 -3.16
N VAL A 168 -5.12 -11.86 -1.97
CA VAL A 168 -5.16 -13.31 -1.77
C VAL A 168 -6.47 -13.61 -1.06
N VAL A 169 -7.33 -14.41 -1.68
CA VAL A 169 -8.53 -14.92 -1.03
C VAL A 169 -8.14 -16.26 -0.40
N ASN A 170 -8.29 -16.37 0.92
CA ASN A 170 -7.99 -17.60 1.65
C ASN A 170 -9.31 -18.27 2.04
N VAL A 171 -9.46 -19.54 1.67
CA VAL A 171 -10.59 -20.40 2.04
C VAL A 171 -10.21 -21.04 3.38
N TRP A 172 -11.01 -20.82 4.43
CA TRP A 172 -10.96 -21.68 5.61
C TRP A 172 -12.20 -22.55 5.59
N LEU A 173 -12.04 -23.81 5.24
CA LEU A 173 -13.02 -24.83 5.60
C LEU A 173 -12.95 -25.00 7.12
N LEU A 174 -13.80 -24.27 7.84
CA LEU A 174 -14.18 -24.68 9.19
C LEU A 174 -14.98 -25.98 9.04
N MET A 175 -14.26 -27.10 9.05
CA MET A 175 -14.88 -28.40 9.32
C MET A 175 -15.38 -28.37 10.76
N GLY A 176 -16.69 -28.12 10.90
CA GLY A 176 -17.46 -28.47 12.08
C GLY A 176 -18.06 -29.86 11.93
#